data_AF-A0AA38FGD5-F1
#
_entry.id   AF-A0AA38FGD5-F1
#
_cell.length_a   1.000
_cell.length_b   1.000
_cell.length_c   1.000
_cell.angle_alpha   90.00
_cell.angle_beta   90.00
_cell.angle_gamma   90.00
#
_symmetry.space_group_name_H-M   'P 1'
#
loop_
_entity.id
_entity.type
_entity.pdbx_description
1 polymer ?
#
loop_
_entity_poly.entity_id
_entity_poly.type
_entity_poly.pdbx_seq_one_letter_code
_entity_poly.pdbx_strand_id
1 'polypeptide(L)' 'MDFIMGLPKSKGKNVIMVVVDRLTKYAHFCALPHPFAASTVVIAFMDIIQKLHGTPKII' A
#
# COMPACT_ATOMS: atom_id res chain seq x y z
N MET A 1 2.34 -8.32 0.22
CA MET A 1 1.49 -7.14 -0.06
C MET A 1 0.13 -7.63 -0.50
N ASP A 2 -0.95 -6.97 -0.13
CA ASP A 2 -2.31 -7.34 -0.55
C ASP A 2 -3.20 -6.10 -0.77
N PHE A 3 -4.35 -6.27 -1.44
CA PHE A 3 -5.29 -5.20 -1.76
C PHE A 3 -6.72 -5.55 -1.34
N ILE A 4 -7.30 -4.69 -0.51
CA ILE A 4 -8.72 -4.73 -0.17
C ILE A 4 -9.45 -3.82 -1.15
N MET A 5 -10.23 -4.41 -2.05
CA MET A 5 -10.96 -3.72 -3.12
C MET A 5 -12.48 -3.75 -2.88
N GLY A 6 -13.23 -2.97 -3.67
CA GLY A 6 -14.71 -2.97 -3.61
C GLY A 6 -15.29 -2.16 -2.45
N LEU A 7 -14.51 -1.25 -1.85
CA LEU A 7 -14.99 -0.41 -0.77
C LEU A 7 -15.86 0.75 -1.31
N PRO A 8 -16.80 1.27 -0.51
CA PRO A 8 -17.46 2.53 -0.81
C PRO A 8 -16.43 3.65 -1.02
N LYS A 9 -16.64 4.50 -2.03
CA LYS A 9 -15.71 5.60 -2.32
C LYS A 9 -15.68 6.59 -1.15
N SER A 10 -14.51 6.76 -0.55
CA SER A 10 -14.24 7.78 0.46
C SER A 10 -13.13 8.69 -0.03
N LYS A 11 -13.41 9.99 -0.14
CA LYS A 11 -12.48 11.00 -0.72
C LYS A 11 -11.90 10.57 -2.10
N GLY A 12 -12.73 9.93 -2.93
CA GLY A 12 -12.33 9.44 -4.25
C GLY A 12 -11.50 8.15 -4.26
N LYS A 13 -11.28 7.52 -3.11
CA LYS A 13 -10.52 6.27 -2.95
C LYS A 13 -11.43 5.11 -2.57
N ASN A 14 -11.16 3.91 -3.09
CA ASN A 14 -11.99 2.72 -2.90
C ASN A 14 -11.19 1.42 -2.75
N VAL A 15 -9.86 1.53 -2.66
CA VAL A 15 -8.96 0.39 -2.47
C VAL A 15 -8.01 0.71 -1.33
N ILE A 16 -7.71 -0.28 -0.49
CA ILE A 16 -6.70 -0.19 0.55
C ILE A 16 -5.59 -1.18 0.22
N MET A 17 -4.37 -0.67 -0.03
CA MET A 17 -3.17 -1.47 -0.10
C MET A 17 -2.66 -1.74 1.31
N VAL A 18 -2.43 -3.02 1.61
CA VAL A 18 -1.92 -3.49 2.91
C VAL A 18 -0.53 -4.07 2.73
N VAL A 19 0.41 -3.58 3.53
CA VAL A 19 1.76 -4.13 3.61
C VAL A 19 2.06 -4.47 5.06
N VAL A 20 2.37 -5.73 5.32
CA VAL A 20 2.74 -6.19 6.65
C VAL A 20 4.24 -6.39 6.71
N ASP A 21 4.90 -5.68 7.61
CA ASP A 21 6.32 -5.90 7.91
C ASP A 21 6.47 -7.22 8.66
N ARG A 22 7.25 -8.15 8.11
CA ARG A 22 7.36 -9.52 8.67
C ARG A 22 8.13 -9.58 9.99
N LEU A 23 9.04 -8.64 10.23
CA LEU A 23 9.90 -8.61 11.41
C LEU A 23 9.14 -8.06 12.63
N THR A 24 8.51 -6.91 12.44
CA THR A 24 7.84 -6.13 13.48
C THR A 24 6.35 -6.45 13.59
N LYS A 25 5.77 -7.14 12.58
CA LYS A 25 4.35 -7.44 12.44
C LYS A 25 3.44 -6.20 12.30
N TYR A 26 4.01 -5.02 12.07
CA TYR A 26 3.23 -3.82 11.80
C TYR A 26 2.59 -3.88 10.41
N ALA A 27 1.31 -3.50 10.34
CA ALA A 27 0.59 -3.34 9.10
C ALA A 27 0.54 -1.86 8.70
N HIS A 28 0.92 -1.58 7.47
CA HIS A 28 0.83 -0.27 6.84
C HIS A 28 -0.32 -0.27 5.85
N PHE A 29 -1.18 0.75 5.94
CA PHE A 29 -2.37 0.89 5.12
C PHE A 29 -2.26 2.12 4.23
N CYS A 30 -2.46 1.95 2.92
CA CYS A 30 -2.50 3.05 1.96
C CYS A 30 -3.82 3.03 1.19
N ALA A 31 -4.56 4.13 1.24
CA ALA A 31 -5.77 4.27 0.44
C ALA A 31 -5.41 4.71 -1.00
N LEU A 32 -5.93 3.97 -1.99
CA LEU A 32 -5.72 4.18 -3.42
C LEU A 32 -7.06 4.37 -4.16
N PRO A 33 -7.11 5.21 -5.20
CA PRO A 33 -8.24 5.30 -6.12
C PRO A 33 -8.18 4.22 -7.20
N HIS A 34 -9.31 3.59 -7.52
CA HIS A 34 -9.42 2.67 -8.66
C HIS A 34 -10.10 3.37 -9.86
N PRO A 35 -9.60 3.20 -11.10
CA PRO A 35 -8.43 2.38 -11.48
C PRO A 35 -7.08 3.03 -11.11
N PHE A 36 -6.10 2.20 -10.72
CA PHE A 36 -4.72 2.64 -10.46
C PHE A 36 -3.74 1.88 -11.36
N ALA A 37 -2.66 2.54 -11.74
CA ALA A 37 -1.55 1.92 -12.47
C ALA A 37 -0.52 1.32 -11.52
N ALA A 38 0.28 0.37 -12.02
CA ALA A 38 1.39 -0.21 -11.25
C ALA A 38 2.38 0.87 -10.76
N SER A 39 2.59 1.93 -11.54
CA SER A 39 3.42 3.08 -11.16
C SER A 39 2.90 3.79 -9.90
N THR A 40 1.57 3.95 -9.77
CA THR A 40 0.94 4.54 -8.58
C THR A 40 1.18 3.70 -7.34
N VAL A 41 1.12 2.37 -7.49
CA VAL A 41 1.40 1.41 -6.40
C VAL A 41 2.86 1.50 -5.96
N VAL A 42 3.80 1.55 -6.91
CA VAL A 42 5.23 1.66 -6.60
C VAL A 42 5.53 2.95 -5.84
N ILE A 43 4.98 4.09 -6.29
CA ILE A 43 5.16 5.37 -5.61
C ILE A 43 4.61 5.32 -4.19
N ALA A 44 3.39 4.80 -4.01
CA ALA A 44 2.77 4.65 -2.69
C ALA A 44 3.56 3.70 -1.77
N PHE A 45 4.14 2.64 -2.33
CA PHE A 45 4.98 1.71 -1.60
C PHE A 45 6.30 2.34 -1.15
N MET A 46 6.96 3.09 -2.02
CA MET A 46 8.21 3.79 -1.68
C MET A 46 7.99 4.84 -0.59
N ASP A 47 6.92 5.63 -0.69
CA ASP A 47 6.64 6.70 0.28
C ASP A 47 6.34 6.17 1.70
N ILE A 48 5.70 5.00 1.78
CA ILE A 48 5.28 4.42 3.07
C ILE A 48 6.31 3.42 3.61
N ILE A 49 6.79 2.49 2.79
CA ILE A 49 7.62 1.37 3.25
C ILE A 49 9.10 1.69 3.14
N GLN A 50 9.55 2.17 1.99
CA GLN A 50 10.98 2.45 1.79
C GLN A 50 11.47 3.58 2.70
N LYS A 51 10.63 4.59 2.95
CA LYS A 51 10.96 5.66 3.89
C LYS A 51 11.12 5.17 5.33
N LEU A 52 10.31 4.20 5.76
CA LEU A 52 10.29 3.72 7.15
C LEU A 52 11.30 2.62 7.44
N HIS A 53 11.45 1.66 6.52
CA HIS A 53 12.19 0.42 6.76
C HIS A 53 13.34 0.19 5.76
N GLY A 54 13.55 1.13 4.82
CA GLY A 54 14.46 0.93 3.70
C GLY A 54 13.91 -0.06 2.68
N THR A 55 14.77 -0.49 1.75
CA THR A 55 14.35 -1.40 0.67
C THR A 55 14.21 -2.82 1.21
N PRO A 56 13.02 -3.43 1.16
CA PRO A 56 12.86 -4.80 1.62
C PRO A 56 13.64 -5.75 0.71
N LYS A 57 14.35 -6.71 1.33
CA LYS A 57 15.15 -7.71 0.59
C LYS A 57 14.28 -8.74 -0.13
N ILE A 58 13.03 -8.92 0.31
CA ILE A 58 12.07 -9.91 -0.18
C ILE A 58 10.67 -9.29 -0.07
N ILE A 59 9.84 -9.45 -1.09
CA ILE A 59 8.47 -8.91 -1.18
C ILE A 59 7.44 -10.00 -0.87
#